data_AF-X0X5X3-F1
#
_entry.id   AF-X0X5X3-F1
#
_cell.length_a   1.000
_cell.length_b   1.000
_cell.length_c   1.000
_cell.angle_alpha   90.00
_cell.angle_beta   90.00
_cell.angle_gamma   90.00
#
_symmetry.space_group_name_H-M   'P 1'
#
loop_
_entity.id
_entity.type
_entity.pdbx_description
1 polymer ?
#
loop_
_entity_poly.entity_id
_entity_poly.type
_entity_poly.pdbx_seq_one_letter_code
_entity_poly.pdbx_strand_id
1 'polypeptide(L)'
;MPDLFLKGEGDFSKLVAEHEKVLLKLAKIKAGLTANEKAAKRWYDSTRTPQERYNAKLAELNKLLKANKINQDTYGRAVRKSKDEMDAAGRSGQKTFGSQAISMVKRYAGAIGSIAIATRAATGGIP
;
A
#
# COMPACT_ATOMS: atom_id res chain seq x y z
N MET A 1 0.53 30.21 -63.92
CA MET A 1 0.85 29.11 -62.99
C MET A 1 1.06 29.70 -61.58
N PRO A 2 0.01 29.99 -60.78
CA PRO A 2 0.16 30.64 -59.48
C PRO A 2 -0.30 29.74 -58.31
N ASP A 3 0.17 28.49 -58.20
CA ASP A 3 -0.38 27.55 -57.19
C ASP A 3 0.65 26.91 -56.24
N LEU A 4 1.94 27.26 -56.34
CA LEU A 4 2.97 26.61 -55.51
C LEU A 4 3.25 27.29 -54.15
N PHE A 5 2.89 28.56 -53.96
CA PHE A 5 3.25 29.31 -52.74
C PHE A 5 2.25 29.13 -51.57
N LEU A 6 0.99 28.84 -51.84
CA LEU A 6 -0.04 28.64 -50.80
C LEU A 6 0.01 27.25 -50.13
N LYS A 7 0.71 26.28 -50.74
CA LYS A 7 0.78 24.90 -50.24
C LYS A 7 1.76 24.74 -49.08
N GLY A 8 2.82 25.57 -49.03
CA GLY A 8 3.87 25.51 -48.00
C GLY A 8 3.42 25.98 -46.61
N GLU A 9 2.58 27.02 -46.53
CA GLU A 9 2.06 27.51 -45.23
C GLU A 9 1.03 26.56 -44.62
N GLY A 10 0.21 25.91 -45.45
CA GLY A 10 -0.79 24.93 -45.00
C GLY A 10 -0.17 23.63 -44.47
N ASP A 11 0.94 23.17 -45.05
CA ASP A 11 1.63 21.97 -44.58
C ASP A 11 2.41 22.20 -43.28
N PHE A 12 2.98 23.39 -43.08
CA PHE A 12 3.65 23.73 -41.82
C PHE A 12 2.67 23.85 -40.65
N SER A 13 1.51 24.48 -40.89
CA SER A 13 0.43 24.57 -39.89
C SER A 13 -0.07 23.18 -39.44
N LYS A 14 -0.24 22.24 -40.38
CA LYS A 14 -0.59 20.85 -40.06
C LYS A 14 0.50 20.14 -39.26
N LEU A 15 1.78 20.35 -39.60
CA LEU A 15 2.90 19.76 -38.89
C LEU A 15 2.98 20.25 -37.44
N VAL A 16 2.75 21.55 -37.20
CA VAL A 16 2.69 22.13 -35.85
C VAL A 16 1.52 21.55 -35.07
N ALA A 17 0.34 21.42 -35.68
CA ALA A 17 -0.84 20.83 -35.04
C ALA A 17 -0.67 19.33 -34.71
N GLU A 18 0.00 18.57 -35.58
CA GLU A 18 0.40 17.18 -35.33
C GLU A 18 1.37 17.08 -34.14
N HIS A 19 2.39 17.93 -34.12
CA HIS A 19 3.38 17.96 -33.03
C HIS A 19 2.74 18.30 -31.68
N GLU A 20 1.81 19.27 -31.63
CA GLU A 20 1.07 19.61 -30.43
C GLU A 20 0.24 18.43 -29.90
N LYS A 21 -0.42 17.68 -30.80
CA LYS A 21 -1.15 16.45 -30.42
C LYS A 21 -0.21 15.39 -29.85
N VAL A 22 1.00 15.25 -30.39
CA VAL A 22 2.02 14.32 -29.89
C VAL A 22 2.48 14.74 -28.48
N LEU A 23 2.75 16.03 -28.25
CA LEU A 23 3.09 16.56 -26.92
C LEU A 23 1.96 16.31 -25.91
N LEU A 24 0.70 16.51 -26.30
CA LEU A 24 -0.44 16.24 -25.45
C LEU A 24 -0.57 14.75 -25.11
N LYS A 25 -0.36 13.85 -26.08
CA LYS A 25 -0.31 12.40 -25.83
C LYS A 25 0.81 12.04 -24.87
N LEU A 26 2.02 12.58 -25.06
CA LEU A 26 3.16 12.37 -24.17
C LEU A 26 2.88 12.87 -22.74
N ALA A 27 2.26 14.04 -22.60
CA ALA A 27 1.86 14.57 -21.30
C ALA A 27 0.85 13.66 -20.60
N LYS A 28 -0.15 13.15 -21.33
CA LYS A 28 -1.14 12.19 -20.79
C LYS A 28 -0.50 10.86 -20.40
N ILE A 29 0.44 10.34 -21.20
CA ILE A 29 1.19 9.11 -20.90
C ILE A 29 2.04 9.30 -19.63
N LYS A 30 2.78 10.42 -19.53
CA LYS A 30 3.56 10.75 -18.32
C LYS A 30 2.65 10.89 -17.11
N ALA A 31 1.54 11.60 -17.23
CA ALA A 31 0.56 11.74 -16.16
C ALA A 31 0.02 10.37 -15.71
N GLY A 32 -0.36 9.50 -16.65
CA GLY A 32 -0.81 8.13 -16.37
C GLY A 32 0.27 7.27 -15.71
N LEU A 33 1.53 7.36 -16.15
CA LEU A 33 2.66 6.67 -15.53
C LEU A 33 2.83 7.11 -14.07
N THR A 34 2.84 8.42 -13.81
CA THR A 34 2.95 8.93 -12.43
C THR A 34 1.75 8.54 -11.55
N ALA A 35 0.56 8.43 -12.12
CA ALA A 35 -0.63 7.98 -11.40
C ALA A 35 -0.51 6.49 -11.03
N ASN A 36 -0.07 5.65 -11.96
CA ASN A 36 0.15 4.23 -11.75
C ASN A 36 1.27 3.96 -10.74
N GLU A 37 2.37 4.70 -10.81
CA GLU A 37 3.47 4.62 -9.83
C GLU A 37 3.02 5.01 -8.42
N LYS A 38 2.22 6.08 -8.30
CA LYS A 38 1.62 6.49 -7.02
C LYS A 38 0.68 5.41 -6.49
N ALA A 39 -0.14 4.80 -7.33
CA ALA A 39 -1.05 3.73 -6.94
C ALA A 39 -0.28 2.47 -6.50
N ALA A 40 0.72 2.04 -7.28
CA ALA A 40 1.58 0.92 -6.94
C ALA A 40 2.34 1.17 -5.62
N LYS A 41 2.87 2.37 -5.42
CA LYS A 41 3.53 2.76 -4.17
C LYS A 41 2.57 2.72 -2.99
N ARG A 42 1.33 3.17 -3.15
CA ARG A 42 0.30 3.09 -2.09
C ARG A 42 -0.01 1.65 -1.70
N TRP A 43 -0.19 0.77 -2.69
CA TRP A 43 -0.42 -0.66 -2.45
C TRP A 43 0.78 -1.34 -1.81
N TYR A 44 1.97 -1.07 -2.31
CA TYR A 44 3.22 -1.57 -1.74
C TYR A 44 3.43 -1.09 -0.30
N ASP A 45 3.14 0.18 -0.03
CA ASP A 45 3.24 0.72 1.33
C ASP A 45 2.16 0.12 2.24
N SER A 46 0.94 -0.17 1.74
CA SER A 46 -0.17 -0.73 2.53
C SER A 46 0.02 -2.19 2.93
N THR A 47 0.69 -2.99 2.10
CA THR A 47 0.95 -4.42 2.38
C THR A 47 2.15 -4.67 3.28
N ARG A 48 3.05 -3.69 3.45
CA ARG A 48 4.21 -3.80 4.32
C ARG A 48 3.84 -3.99 5.78
N THR A 49 4.50 -4.94 6.42
CA THR A 49 4.47 -5.10 7.87
C THR A 49 5.08 -3.87 8.56
N PRO A 50 4.69 -3.58 9.82
CA PRO A 50 5.30 -2.48 10.59
C PRO A 50 6.83 -2.57 10.67
N GLN A 51 7.38 -3.78 10.75
CA GLN A 51 8.82 -4.01 10.82
C GLN A 51 9.54 -3.71 9.49
N GLU A 52 8.96 -4.08 8.36
CA GLU A 52 9.50 -3.73 7.04
C GLU A 52 9.49 -2.22 6.79
N ARG A 53 8.42 -1.53 7.23
CA ARG A 53 8.36 -0.06 7.15
C ARG A 53 9.45 0.59 8.00
N TYR A 54 9.69 0.07 9.21
CA TYR A 54 10.77 0.54 10.08
C TYR A 54 12.14 0.35 9.42
N ASN A 55 12.43 -0.83 8.90
CA ASN A 55 13.69 -1.13 8.22
C ASN A 55 13.92 -0.23 6.99
N ALA A 56 12.87 0.00 6.19
CA ALA A 56 12.93 0.89 5.03
C ALA A 56 13.24 2.35 5.45
N LYS A 57 12.60 2.85 6.52
CA LYS A 57 12.89 4.17 7.07
C LYS A 57 14.31 4.29 7.59
N LEU A 58 14.84 3.27 8.27
CA LEU A 58 16.24 3.25 8.71
C LEU A 58 17.22 3.34 7.52
N ALA A 59 16.95 2.60 6.44
CA ALA A 59 17.78 2.65 5.24
C ALA A 59 17.79 4.05 4.59
N GLU A 60 16.63 4.70 4.52
CA GLU A 60 16.50 6.07 4.02
C GLU A 60 17.22 7.08 4.91
N LEU A 61 17.02 7.01 6.23
CA LEU A 61 17.70 7.87 7.20
C LEU A 61 19.22 7.71 7.13
N ASN A 62 19.72 6.49 6.99
CA ASN A 62 21.15 6.23 6.80
C ASN A 62 21.68 6.88 5.52
N LYS A 63 20.92 6.83 4.42
CA LYS A 63 21.29 7.47 3.16
C LYS A 63 21.36 8.99 3.30
N LEU A 64 20.36 9.58 3.95
CA LEU A 64 20.30 11.03 4.20
C LEU A 64 21.43 11.51 5.12
N LEU A 65 21.74 10.73 6.16
CA LEU A 65 22.84 11.02 7.07
C LEU A 65 24.19 10.95 6.35
N LYS A 66 24.43 9.88 5.57
CA LYS A 66 25.64 9.75 4.73
C LYS A 66 25.77 10.88 3.71
N ALA A 67 24.66 11.35 3.17
CA ALA A 67 24.62 12.49 2.26
C ALA A 67 24.70 13.86 2.95
N ASN A 68 24.93 13.90 4.29
CA ASN A 68 24.93 15.11 5.11
C ASN A 68 23.65 15.97 4.96
N LYS A 69 22.52 15.36 4.57
CA LYS A 69 21.22 16.03 4.46
C LYS A 69 20.52 16.13 5.81
N ILE A 70 20.90 15.29 6.77
CA ILE A 70 20.46 15.34 8.16
C ILE A 70 21.68 15.19 9.07
N ASN A 71 21.56 15.68 10.31
CA ASN A 71 22.57 15.49 11.35
C ASN A 71 22.21 14.32 12.28
N GLN A 72 23.16 13.91 13.13
CA GLN A 72 23.02 12.79 14.07
C GLN A 72 21.81 12.94 15.02
N ASP A 73 21.54 14.17 15.44
CA ASP A 73 20.42 14.50 16.32
C ASP A 73 19.06 14.29 15.63
N THR A 74 18.94 14.75 14.37
CA THR A 74 17.75 14.51 13.53
C THR A 74 17.58 13.03 13.21
N TYR A 75 18.68 12.34 12.92
CA TYR A 75 18.67 10.90 12.72
C TYR A 75 18.14 10.17 13.96
N GLY A 76 18.69 10.45 15.15
CA GLY A 76 18.27 9.81 16.40
C GLY A 76 16.79 10.04 16.72
N ARG A 77 16.29 11.28 16.53
CA ARG A 77 14.86 11.57 16.69
C ARG A 77 13.99 10.81 15.70
N ALA A 78 14.38 10.77 14.43
CA ALA A 78 13.62 10.08 13.39
C ALA A 78 13.58 8.57 13.60
N VAL A 79 14.69 7.97 14.04
CA VAL A 79 14.75 6.54 14.41
C VAL A 79 13.82 6.23 15.56
N ARG A 80 13.86 7.02 16.65
CA ARG A 80 12.96 6.84 17.81
C ARG A 80 11.50 6.93 17.39
N LYS A 81 11.12 7.97 16.65
CA LYS A 81 9.76 8.14 16.13
C LYS A 81 9.33 6.93 15.28
N SER A 82 10.21 6.45 14.40
CA SER A 82 9.90 5.28 13.57
C SER A 82 9.72 4.00 14.39
N LYS A 83 10.45 3.86 15.50
CA LYS A 83 10.30 2.74 16.43
C LYS A 83 8.97 2.84 17.19
N ASP A 84 8.62 4.01 17.69
CA ASP A 84 7.36 4.24 18.41
C ASP A 84 6.14 3.93 17.52
N GLU A 85 6.19 4.30 16.24
CA GLU A 85 5.17 3.96 15.25
C GLU A 85 5.04 2.44 15.03
N MET A 86 6.17 1.72 14.97
CA MET A 86 6.18 0.26 14.85
C MET A 86 5.58 -0.41 16.10
N ASP A 87 5.99 0.03 17.29
CA ASP A 87 5.51 -0.51 18.57
C ASP A 87 4.03 -0.19 18.81
N ALA A 88 3.56 0.98 18.36
CA ALA A 88 2.14 1.34 18.40
C ALA A 88 1.31 0.45 17.47
N ALA A 89 1.80 0.15 16.26
CA ALA A 89 1.14 -0.78 15.34
C ALA A 89 1.07 -2.20 15.92
N GLY A 90 2.15 -2.68 16.54
CA GLY A 90 2.17 -3.98 17.23
C GLY A 90 1.18 -4.06 18.39
N ARG A 91 1.14 -3.04 19.25
CA ARG A 91 0.18 -2.95 20.37
C ARG A 91 -1.28 -2.87 19.90
N SER A 92 -1.53 -2.16 18.81
CA SER A 92 -2.87 -2.05 18.21
C SER A 92 -3.33 -3.40 17.65
N GLY A 93 -2.42 -4.12 16.97
CA GLY A 93 -2.65 -5.50 16.56
C GLY A 93 -2.97 -6.40 17.76
N GLN A 94 -2.16 -6.36 18.82
CA GLN A 94 -2.37 -7.21 20.00
C GLN A 94 -3.69 -6.92 20.74
N LYS A 95 -4.16 -5.66 20.78
CA LYS A 95 -5.46 -5.31 21.37
C LYS A 95 -6.63 -5.81 20.52
N THR A 96 -6.57 -5.63 19.21
CA THR A 96 -7.63 -6.03 18.28
C THR A 96 -7.69 -7.55 18.12
N PHE A 97 -6.54 -8.20 17.86
CA PHE A 97 -6.46 -9.64 17.76
C PHE A 97 -6.58 -10.31 19.13
N GLY A 98 -6.15 -9.71 20.24
CA GLY A 98 -6.30 -10.30 21.56
C GLY A 98 -7.77 -10.49 21.96
N SER A 99 -8.61 -9.46 21.82
CA SER A 99 -10.04 -9.58 22.15
C SER A 99 -10.83 -10.37 21.10
N GLN A 100 -10.55 -10.16 19.81
CA GLN A 100 -11.26 -10.86 18.74
C GLN A 100 -10.81 -12.30 18.57
N ALA A 101 -9.53 -12.64 18.77
CA ALA A 101 -9.07 -14.03 18.74
C ALA A 101 -9.61 -14.81 19.94
N ILE A 102 -9.65 -14.22 21.15
CA ILE A 102 -10.32 -14.87 22.30
C ILE A 102 -11.82 -15.08 21.99
N SER A 103 -12.48 -14.11 21.35
CA SER A 103 -13.87 -14.28 20.92
C SER A 103 -14.05 -15.32 19.81
N MET A 104 -13.14 -15.40 18.84
CA MET A 104 -13.16 -16.41 17.78
C MET A 104 -12.91 -17.80 18.34
N VAL A 105 -11.93 -17.96 19.23
CA VAL A 105 -11.66 -19.21 19.94
C VAL A 105 -12.87 -19.63 20.76
N LYS A 106 -13.57 -18.72 21.45
CA LYS A 106 -14.82 -19.04 22.14
C LYS A 106 -15.94 -19.50 21.20
N ARG A 107 -16.11 -18.86 20.03
CA ARG A 107 -17.11 -19.28 19.03
C ARG A 107 -16.78 -20.64 18.41
N TYR A 108 -15.51 -20.90 18.11
CA TYR A 108 -15.05 -22.19 17.59
C TYR A 108 -15.09 -23.29 18.65
N ALA A 109 -14.73 -23.01 19.90
CA ALA A 109 -14.88 -23.96 21.00
C ALA A 109 -16.36 -24.31 21.25
N GLY A 110 -17.26 -23.34 21.11
CA GLY A 110 -18.71 -23.58 21.17
C GLY A 110 -19.25 -24.40 20.00
N ALA A 111 -18.72 -24.23 18.78
CA ALA A 111 -19.16 -24.94 17.58
C ALA A 111 -18.50 -26.33 17.38
N ILE A 112 -17.27 -26.52 17.84
CA ILE A 112 -16.54 -27.81 17.78
C ILE A 112 -16.86 -28.67 19.00
N GLY A 113 -17.18 -28.07 20.14
CA GLY A 113 -17.61 -28.77 21.36
C GLY A 113 -19.02 -29.39 21.29
N SER A 114 -19.81 -29.16 20.25
CA SER A 114 -21.17 -29.70 20.10
C SER A 114 -21.26 -31.02 19.31
N ILE A 115 -20.14 -31.66 18.96
CA ILE A 115 -20.14 -32.92 18.18
C ILE A 115 -20.08 -34.20 19.06
N ALA A 116 -20.12 -34.10 20.40
CA ALA A 116 -20.13 -35.28 21.28
C ALA A 116 -20.87 -34.93 22.60
N ILE A 117 -21.90 -35.61 23.13
CA ILE A 117 -22.57 -36.90 22.87
C ILE A 117 -24.03 -36.72 23.33
N ALA A 118 -25.01 -36.91 22.44
CA ALA A 118 -26.43 -37.05 22.81
C ALA A 118 -26.90 -38.48 22.50
N THR A 119 -26.26 -39.49 23.11
CA THR A 119 -26.69 -40.89 22.98
C THR A 119 -26.24 -41.74 24.17
N ARG A 120 -26.76 -41.45 25.36
CA ARG A 120 -27.01 -42.48 26.40
C ARG A 120 -27.99 -42.06 27.49
N ALA A 121 -29.17 -41.57 27.10
CA ALA A 121 -30.28 -41.38 28.04
C ALA A 121 -31.67 -41.77 27.45
N ALA A 122 -31.70 -42.48 26.31
CA ALA A 122 -32.95 -42.81 25.61
C ALA A 122 -33.15 -44.31 25.30
N THR A 123 -32.35 -45.22 25.89
CA THR A 123 -32.56 -46.67 25.74
C THR A 123 -32.43 -47.37 27.10
N GLY A 124 -33.53 -47.48 27.85
CA GLY A 124 -33.52 -48.23 29.10
C GLY A 124 -34.77 -48.10 29.99
N GLY A 125 -35.95 -48.29 29.42
CA GLY A 125 -37.23 -48.46 30.12
C GLY A 125 -38.34 -48.32 29.08
N ILE A 126 -38.99 -49.38 28.61
CA ILE A 126 -39.97 -50.33 29.22
C ILE A 126 -40.08 -51.49 28.20
N PRO A 127 -40.50 -52.75 28.51
CA PRO A 127 -41.09 -53.31 29.74
C PRO A 127 -40.21 -54.29 30.53
#